data_AF-A0A8B5WB82-F1
#
_entry.id   AF-A0A8B5WB82-F1
#
_cell.length_a   1.000
_cell.length_b   1.000
_cell.length_c   1.000
_cell.angle_alpha   90.00
_cell.angle_beta   90.00
_cell.angle_gamma   90.00
#
_symmetry.space_group_name_H-M   'P 1'
#
loop_
_entity.id
_entity.type
_entity.pdbx_description
1 polymer ?
#
loop_
_entity_poly.entity_id
_entity_poly.type
_entity_poly.pdbx_seq_one_letter_code
_entity_poly.pdbx_strand_id
1 'polypeptide(L)' 'MLGCASAQAQQSYYVDITNQTGYTIFYIYVSPADARSWEDDVLGRDVLRTGHTTRVTLRGYRSPIFDIRLVDEDGDT' A
#
# COMPACT_ATOMS: atom_id res chain seq x y z
N MET A 1 -7.06 -26.19 31.23
CA MET A 1 -6.70 -26.24 29.80
C MET A 1 -6.18 -24.85 29.43
N LEU A 2 -4.87 -24.64 29.46
CA LEU A 2 -4.25 -23.36 29.09
C LEU A 2 -3.95 -23.42 27.59
N GLY A 3 -4.71 -22.68 26.79
CA GLY A 3 -4.46 -22.56 25.36
C GLY A 3 -3.26 -21.66 25.10
N CYS A 4 -2.21 -22.21 24.50
CA CYS A 4 -1.12 -21.42 23.95
C CYS A 4 -1.68 -20.59 22.79
N ALA A 5 -1.90 -19.29 23.00
CA ALA A 5 -2.12 -18.38 21.88
C ALA A 5 -0.84 -18.39 21.04
N SER A 6 -0.91 -18.92 19.81
CA SER A 6 0.17 -18.76 18.85
C SER A 6 0.26 -17.28 18.48
N ALA A 7 1.38 -16.64 18.83
CA ALA A 7 1.70 -15.34 18.25
C ALA A 7 1.89 -15.56 16.74
N GLN A 8 0.89 -15.20 15.94
CA GLN A 8 1.03 -15.22 14.49
C GLN A 8 2.16 -14.24 14.13
N ALA A 9 3.26 -14.78 13.57
CA ALA A 9 4.44 -14.00 13.25
C ALA A 9 4.08 -12.92 12.22
N GLN A 10 4.37 -11.68 12.57
CA GLN A 10 4.18 -10.55 11.69
C GLN A 10 5.23 -10.57 10.57
N GLN A 11 4.80 -10.47 9.32
CA GLN A 11 5.65 -10.58 8.14
C GLN A 11 5.89 -9.21 7.48
N SER A 12 6.88 -9.16 6.61
CA SER A 12 7.17 -8.01 5.74
C SER A 12 6.95 -8.40 4.29
N TYR A 13 6.26 -7.53 3.55
CA TYR A 13 6.00 -7.65 2.13
C TYR A 13 6.48 -6.40 1.40
N TYR A 14 6.45 -6.42 0.07
CA TYR A 14 6.65 -5.24 -0.74
C TYR A 14 5.87 -5.33 -2.04
N VAL A 15 5.55 -4.18 -2.62
CA VAL A 15 4.99 -4.04 -3.97
C VAL A 15 5.74 -2.95 -4.71
N ASP A 16 6.07 -3.22 -5.97
CA ASP A 16 6.59 -2.22 -6.90
C ASP A 16 5.44 -1.70 -7.74
N ILE A 17 5.24 -0.38 -7.74
CA ILE A 17 4.17 0.30 -8.46
C ILE A 17 4.82 1.18 -9.53
N THR A 18 4.55 0.86 -10.80
CA THR A 18 5.02 1.63 -11.95
C THR A 18 3.85 2.39 -12.55
N ASN A 19 3.96 3.72 -12.60
CA ASN A 19 2.93 4.54 -13.21
C ASN A 19 3.09 4.59 -14.74
N GLN A 20 2.15 4.00 -15.46
CA GLN A 20 2.10 4.04 -16.94
C GLN A 20 0.80 4.66 -17.46
N THR A 21 0.11 5.44 -16.62
CA THR A 21 -1.22 5.99 -16.93
C THR A 21 -1.18 7.20 -17.87
N GLY A 22 -0.07 7.95 -17.88
CA GLY A 22 0.04 9.23 -18.58
C GLY A 22 -0.18 10.45 -17.67
N TYR A 23 -0.69 10.25 -16.45
CA TYR A 23 -0.93 11.28 -15.45
C TYR A 23 0.08 11.19 -14.30
N THR A 24 0.28 12.25 -13.53
CA THR A 24 1.05 12.15 -12.28
C THR A 24 0.15 11.57 -11.18
N ILE A 25 0.64 10.57 -10.44
CA ILE A 25 -0.06 10.06 -9.26
C ILE A 25 0.38 10.86 -8.04
N PHE A 26 -0.58 11.50 -7.37
CA PHE A 26 -0.33 12.34 -6.19
C PHE A 26 -0.41 11.54 -4.89
N TYR A 27 -1.30 10.55 -4.81
CA TYR A 27 -1.45 9.72 -3.62
C TYR A 27 -1.49 8.24 -3.97
N ILE A 28 -0.87 7.42 -3.11
CA ILE A 28 -0.95 5.97 -3.18
C ILE A 28 -1.31 5.47 -1.77
N TYR A 29 -2.42 4.76 -1.67
CA TYR A 29 -2.87 4.13 -0.45
C TYR A 29 -2.75 2.62 -0.60
N VAL A 30 -2.18 1.97 0.40
CA VAL A 30 -2.08 0.51 0.47
C VAL A 30 -2.58 0.08 1.84
N SER A 31 -3.61 -0.76 1.89
CA SER A 31 -4.19 -1.23 3.15
C SER A 31 -4.46 -2.72 3.11
N PRO A 32 -4.42 -3.44 4.26
CA PRO A 32 -4.89 -4.81 4.34
C PRO A 32 -6.30 -4.94 3.77
N ALA A 33 -6.60 -6.05 3.08
CA ALA A 33 -7.90 -6.23 2.45
C ALA A 33 -9.07 -6.34 3.45
N ASP A 34 -8.78 -6.55 4.74
CA ASP A 34 -9.77 -6.54 5.83
C ASP A 34 -9.84 -5.18 6.57
N ALA A 35 -9.08 -4.17 6.12
CA ALA A 35 -9.13 -2.83 6.68
C ALA A 35 -10.46 -2.14 6.35
N ARG A 36 -11.00 -1.40 7.32
CA ARG A 36 -12.26 -0.64 7.16
C ARG A 36 -12.07 0.74 6.55
N SER A 37 -10.83 1.18 6.44
CA SER A 37 -10.41 2.49 5.92
C SER A 37 -9.04 2.35 5.31
N TRP A 38 -8.75 3.18 4.31
CA TRP A 38 -7.40 3.33 3.77
C TRP A 38 -6.43 3.76 4.88
N GLU A 39 -5.21 3.24 4.81
CA GLU A 39 -4.10 3.71 5.63
C GLU A 39 -3.53 5.01 5.06
N ASP A 40 -2.41 5.49 5.61
CA ASP A 40 -1.79 6.73 5.16
C ASP A 40 -1.25 6.63 3.72
N ASP A 41 -1.13 7.78 3.06
CA ASP A 41 -0.45 7.87 1.76
C ASP A 41 1.03 7.49 1.89
N VAL A 42 1.49 6.63 0.99
CA VAL A 42 2.86 6.10 0.99
C VAL A 42 3.86 7.01 0.27
N LEU A 43 3.40 8.01 -0.51
CA LEU A 43 4.27 8.97 -1.20
C LEU A 43 4.68 10.14 -0.30
N GLY A 44 3.85 10.51 0.68
CA GLY A 44 4.13 11.55 1.66
C GLY A 44 4.17 12.94 1.05
N ARG A 45 5.37 13.43 0.71
CA ARG A 45 5.56 14.73 0.03
C ARG A 45 5.95 14.58 -1.44
N ASP A 46 6.22 13.36 -1.87
CA ASP A 46 6.61 13.05 -3.24
C ASP A 46 5.37 12.78 -4.10
N VAL A 47 5.59 12.66 -5.42
CA VAL A 47 4.58 12.25 -6.40
C VAL A 47 5.19 11.21 -7.34
N LEU A 48 4.36 10.31 -7.87
CA LEU A 48 4.81 9.30 -8.83
C LEU A 48 4.50 9.72 -10.27
N ARG A 49 5.49 10.31 -10.93
CA ARG A 49 5.40 10.73 -12.34
C ARG A 49 5.24 9.54 -13.28
N THR A 50 4.66 9.78 -14.47
CA THR A 50 4.56 8.75 -15.51
C THR A 50 5.95 8.21 -15.88
N GLY A 51 6.02 6.89 -16.06
CA GLY A 51 7.24 6.15 -16.37
C GLY A 51 8.10 5.81 -15.16
N HIS A 52 7.78 6.32 -13.96
CA HIS A 52 8.54 6.05 -12.75
C HIS A 52 7.95 4.87 -11.97
N THR A 53 8.80 4.24 -11.16
CA THR A 53 8.45 3.16 -10.24
C THR A 53 8.77 3.58 -8.81
N THR A 54 7.88 3.27 -7.88
CA THR A 54 8.15 3.32 -6.44
C THR A 54 7.98 1.95 -5.79
N ARG A 55 8.76 1.67 -4.75
CA ARG A 55 8.62 0.46 -3.93
C ARG A 55 7.96 0.82 -2.61
N VAL A 56 6.82 0.20 -2.34
CA VAL A 56 6.15 0.28 -1.04
C VAL A 56 6.55 -0.93 -0.22
N THR A 57 7.11 -0.71 0.98
CA THR A 57 7.45 -1.80 1.91
C THR A 57 6.38 -1.91 3.00
N LEU A 58 5.69 -3.04 3.04
CA LEU A 58 4.59 -3.30 3.96
C LEU A 58 5.11 -4.12 5.13
N ARG A 59 5.47 -3.44 6.22
CA ARG A 59 6.04 -4.08 7.40
C ARG A 59 4.98 -4.33 8.42
N GLY A 60 5.01 -5.51 8.97
CA GLY A 60 4.21 -5.77 10.13
C GLY A 60 2.77 -6.05 9.72
N TYR A 61 2.53 -7.02 8.84
CA TYR A 61 1.19 -7.55 8.54
C TYR A 61 1.13 -9.08 8.70
N ARG A 62 -0.07 -9.62 9.01
CA ARG A 62 -0.31 -11.07 9.14
C ARG A 62 -0.76 -11.73 7.85
N SER A 63 -1.39 -10.95 6.97
CA SER A 63 -1.94 -11.39 5.69
C SER A 63 -1.13 -10.75 4.55
N PRO A 64 -0.87 -11.48 3.46
CA PRO A 64 -0.28 -10.93 2.25
C PRO A 64 -1.31 -10.27 1.31
N ILE A 65 -2.58 -10.16 1.72
CA ILE A 65 -3.66 -9.63 0.88
C ILE A 65 -3.90 -8.16 1.21
N PHE A 66 -3.74 -7.30 0.20
CA PHE A 66 -3.85 -5.85 0.31
C PHE A 66 -4.70 -5.30 -0.84
N ASP A 67 -5.41 -4.22 -0.55
CA ASP A 67 -6.02 -3.36 -1.54
C ASP A 67 -5.11 -2.15 -1.79
N ILE A 68 -5.12 -1.65 -3.03
CA ILE A 68 -4.31 -0.53 -3.46
C ILE A 68 -5.22 0.49 -4.15
N ARG A 69 -5.10 1.76 -3.78
CA ARG A 69 -5.77 2.88 -4.44
C ARG A 69 -4.74 3.94 -4.81
N LEU A 70 -4.84 4.44 -6.03
CA LEU A 70 -4.02 5.54 -6.53
C LEU A 70 -4.94 6.72 -6.80
N VAL A 71 -4.45 7.93 -6.60
CA VAL A 71 -5.18 9.17 -6.93
C VAL A 71 -4.28 10.03 -7.79
N ASP A 72 -4.76 10.40 -8.97
CA ASP A 72 -4.00 11.23 -9.90
C ASP A 72 -4.07 12.73 -9.58
N GLU A 73 -3.44 13.53 -10.44
CA GLU A 73 -3.36 14.99 -10.35
C GLU A 73 -4.72 15.71 -10.51
N ASP A 74 -5.71 15.04 -11.12
CA ASP A 74 -7.08 15.54 -11.28
C ASP A 74 -8.02 15.04 -10.16
N GLY A 75 -7.55 14.11 -9.32
CA GLY A 75 -8.29 13.53 -8.21
C GLY A 75 -9.05 12.25 -8.54
N ASP A 76 -8.81 11.68 -9.73
CA ASP A 76 -9.43 10.43 -10.18
C ASP A 76 -8.70 9.21 -9.59
N THR A 77 -9.44 8.10 -9.39
CA THR A 77 -8.96 6.92 -8.64
C THR A 77 -9.31 5.60 -9.29
#